data_AF-A0AB34YA33-F1
#
_entry.id   AF-A0AB34YA33-F1
#
_cell.length_a   1.000
_cell.length_b   1.000
_cell.length_c   1.000
_cell.angle_alpha   90.00
_cell.angle_beta   90.00
_cell.angle_gamma   90.00
#
_symmetry.space_group_name_H-M   'P 1'
#
loop_
_entity.id
_entity.type
_entity.pdbx_description
1 polymer ?
#
loop_
_entity_poly.entity_id
_entity_poly.type
_entity_poly.pdbx_seq_one_letter_code
_entity_poly.pdbx_strand_id
1 'polypeptide(L)'
;MNKTTFFAYARRAPFGGRLSQSQVDGTSAILAEAERRGLPDEQAAYVLATAFHETGGKMQPIEENLTYTSAARIRQVWPSRFSTVQAAQPYVRNPQALANKVYGGRMGNTGANDGWLYRGRGLVQITGKDNYKKYGLGDNPDAALEDSTAVRILFDGMINGKFTGKRLADYFGAGNANPEGARAIVNGTDKASLIAGYYRNFLDSLVAAREMKPAIAEDAKPDDVPLLESPAVKLMLTGGAGTMATSLIGAVANPWAFATVALLLVAAGAGFWLWKSGRIELKRVVA
;
A
#
# COMPACT_ATOMS: atom_id res chain seq x y z
N MET A 1 14.72 -16.79 -11.03
CA MET A 1 13.55 -16.49 -11.89
C MET A 1 13.92 -15.57 -13.07
N ASN A 2 13.16 -15.54 -14.18
CA ASN A 2 13.34 -14.55 -15.26
C ASN A 2 12.82 -13.16 -14.86
N LYS A 3 13.72 -12.27 -14.41
CA LYS A 3 13.35 -10.91 -13.95
C LYS A 3 12.75 -10.04 -15.06
N THR A 4 13.16 -10.22 -16.31
CA THR A 4 12.63 -9.46 -17.45
C THR A 4 11.14 -9.72 -17.64
N THR A 5 10.73 -10.99 -17.64
CA THR A 5 9.32 -11.38 -17.71
C THR A 5 8.54 -10.88 -16.50
N PHE A 6 9.09 -11.06 -15.29
CA PHE A 6 8.44 -10.57 -14.07
C PHE A 6 8.10 -9.07 -14.16
N PHE A 7 9.08 -8.24 -14.48
CA PHE A 7 8.86 -6.79 -14.57
C PHE A 7 8.00 -6.39 -15.76
N ALA A 8 7.94 -7.16 -16.85
CA ALA A 8 7.02 -6.91 -17.95
C ALA A 8 5.54 -7.02 -17.51
N TYR A 9 5.23 -8.03 -16.68
CA TYR A 9 3.90 -8.22 -16.10
C TYR A 9 3.62 -7.21 -14.99
N ALA A 10 4.52 -7.10 -14.01
CA ALA A 10 4.35 -6.20 -12.86
C ALA A 10 4.18 -4.73 -13.30
N ARG A 11 4.86 -4.31 -14.38
CA ARG A 11 4.72 -2.97 -14.94
C ARG A 11 3.28 -2.64 -15.28
N ARG A 12 2.51 -3.59 -15.84
CA ARG A 12 1.10 -3.36 -16.19
C ARG A 12 0.25 -3.15 -14.94
N ALA A 13 0.39 -4.05 -13.98
CA ALA A 13 -0.20 -3.95 -12.66
C ALA A 13 0.70 -4.69 -11.64
N PRO A 14 0.92 -4.14 -10.43
CA PRO A 14 0.24 -2.97 -9.86
C PRO A 14 0.89 -1.61 -10.17
N PHE A 15 2.00 -1.56 -10.92
CA PHE A 15 2.78 -0.32 -11.10
C PHE A 15 2.18 0.71 -12.08
N GLY A 16 1.15 0.36 -12.85
CA GLY A 16 0.39 1.34 -13.65
C GLY A 16 1.10 1.83 -14.91
N GLY A 17 1.92 0.98 -15.54
CA GLY A 17 2.51 1.17 -16.86
C GLY A 17 3.95 1.68 -16.87
N ARG A 18 4.46 2.21 -15.76
CA ARG A 18 5.84 2.71 -15.64
C ARG A 18 6.52 2.19 -14.38
N LEU A 19 7.83 2.02 -14.46
CA LEU A 19 8.68 1.60 -13.35
C LEU A 19 9.88 2.54 -13.26
N SER A 20 10.12 3.13 -12.10
CA SER A 20 11.38 3.81 -11.81
C SER A 20 12.49 2.80 -11.54
N GLN A 21 13.74 3.24 -11.66
CA GLN A 21 14.89 2.40 -11.29
C GLN A 21 14.83 1.99 -9.81
N SER A 22 14.48 2.91 -8.92
CA SER A 22 14.31 2.61 -7.49
C SER A 22 13.23 1.55 -7.21
N GLN A 23 12.13 1.54 -7.98
CA GLN A 23 11.12 0.50 -7.87
C GLN A 23 11.67 -0.86 -8.33
N VAL A 24 12.46 -0.87 -9.40
CA VAL A 24 13.12 -2.09 -9.91
C VAL A 24 14.12 -2.63 -8.90
N ASP A 25 14.96 -1.76 -8.32
CA ASP A 25 16.01 -2.16 -7.38
C ASP A 25 15.42 -2.73 -6.10
N GLY A 26 14.47 -2.03 -5.48
CA GLY A 26 13.83 -2.48 -4.24
C GLY A 26 12.97 -3.73 -4.43
N THR A 27 12.23 -3.83 -5.54
CA THR A 27 11.50 -5.06 -5.89
C THR A 27 12.48 -6.22 -6.12
N SER A 28 13.60 -5.97 -6.79
CA SER A 28 14.64 -6.98 -7.02
C SER A 28 15.30 -7.45 -5.73
N ALA A 29 15.49 -6.57 -4.74
CA ALA A 29 16.02 -6.93 -3.43
C ALA A 29 15.06 -7.85 -2.67
N ILE A 30 13.75 -7.55 -2.70
CA ILE A 30 12.72 -8.41 -2.09
C ILE A 30 12.67 -9.77 -2.79
N LEU A 31 12.69 -9.81 -4.13
CA LEU A 31 12.71 -11.06 -4.89
C LEU A 31 13.96 -11.90 -4.58
N ALA A 32 15.14 -11.28 -4.52
CA ALA A 32 16.38 -11.96 -4.19
C ALA A 32 16.33 -12.57 -2.78
N GLU A 33 15.76 -11.86 -1.79
CA GLU A 33 15.59 -12.40 -0.45
C GLU A 33 14.57 -13.54 -0.39
N ALA A 34 13.48 -13.45 -1.15
CA ALA A 34 12.51 -14.54 -1.27
C ALA A 34 13.14 -15.81 -1.86
N GLU A 35 13.93 -15.67 -2.94
CA GLU A 35 14.69 -16.77 -3.52
C GLU A 35 15.71 -17.33 -2.52
N ARG A 36 16.48 -16.46 -1.83
CA ARG A 36 17.47 -16.87 -0.82
C ARG A 36 16.86 -17.69 0.32
N ARG A 37 15.64 -17.35 0.73
CA ARG A 37 14.91 -18.05 1.80
C ARG A 37 14.05 -19.21 1.31
N GLY A 38 14.01 -19.46 -0.01
CA GLY A 38 13.22 -20.54 -0.60
C GLY A 38 11.71 -20.36 -0.42
N LEU A 39 11.20 -19.12 -0.43
CA LEU A 39 9.76 -18.89 -0.33
C LEU A 39 9.03 -19.39 -1.57
N PRO A 40 7.88 -20.05 -1.42
CA PRO A 40 6.99 -20.34 -2.55
C PRO A 40 6.39 -19.04 -3.11
N ASP A 41 5.95 -19.07 -4.37
CA ASP A 41 5.53 -17.88 -5.12
C ASP A 41 4.35 -17.17 -4.45
N GLU A 42 3.43 -17.91 -3.81
CA GLU A 42 2.31 -17.35 -3.06
C GLU A 42 2.81 -16.51 -1.87
N GLN A 43 3.79 -16.99 -1.13
CA GLN A 43 4.33 -16.22 -0.01
C GLN A 43 5.13 -15.01 -0.51
N ALA A 44 5.94 -15.19 -1.56
CA ALA A 44 6.73 -14.10 -2.16
C ALA A 44 5.84 -12.99 -2.73
N ALA A 45 4.75 -13.35 -3.43
CA ALA A 45 3.76 -12.40 -3.93
C ALA A 45 3.13 -11.57 -2.81
N TYR A 46 2.86 -12.19 -1.66
CA TYR A 46 2.24 -11.48 -0.54
C TYR A 46 3.21 -10.52 0.15
N VAL A 47 4.49 -10.90 0.26
CA VAL A 47 5.55 -10.02 0.75
C VAL A 47 5.70 -8.79 -0.15
N LEU A 48 5.71 -8.98 -1.48
CA LEU A 48 5.74 -7.88 -2.45
C LEU A 48 4.51 -6.97 -2.34
N ALA A 49 3.32 -7.56 -2.26
CA ALA A 49 2.06 -6.82 -2.11
C ALA A 49 2.04 -5.95 -0.85
N THR A 50 2.57 -6.50 0.26
CA THR A 50 2.71 -5.79 1.52
C THR A 50 3.68 -4.61 1.37
N ALA A 51 4.89 -4.85 0.87
CA ALA A 51 5.87 -3.78 0.67
C ALA A 51 5.35 -2.68 -0.29
N PHE A 52 4.63 -3.07 -1.35
CA PHE A 52 4.01 -2.14 -2.27
C PHE A 52 2.98 -1.25 -1.56
N HIS A 53 2.09 -1.85 -0.76
CA HIS A 53 1.06 -1.10 -0.05
C HIS A 53 1.67 -0.14 0.98
N GLU A 54 2.54 -0.64 1.85
CA GLU A 54 3.09 0.11 2.99
C GLU A 54 4.01 1.25 2.54
N THR A 55 4.66 1.12 1.38
CA THR A 55 5.54 2.17 0.83
C THR A 55 4.85 3.13 -0.13
N GLY A 56 3.55 2.95 -0.38
CA GLY A 56 2.81 3.71 -1.39
C GLY A 56 3.34 3.47 -2.81
N GLY A 57 3.76 2.24 -3.10
CA GLY A 57 4.28 1.80 -4.39
C GLY A 57 5.74 2.19 -4.67
N LYS A 58 6.44 2.83 -3.72
CA LYS A 58 7.85 3.22 -3.90
C LYS A 58 8.80 2.02 -3.92
N MET A 59 8.43 0.93 -3.23
CA MET A 59 9.26 -0.26 -3.05
C MET A 59 10.62 0.04 -2.40
N GLN A 60 10.69 1.10 -1.61
CA GLN A 60 11.89 1.58 -0.95
C GLN A 60 11.58 1.76 0.54
N PRO A 61 12.54 1.57 1.45
CA PRO A 61 12.32 1.89 2.86
C PRO A 61 12.00 3.39 2.99
N ILE A 62 10.96 3.69 3.75
CA ILE A 62 10.50 5.06 3.99
C ILE A 62 10.56 5.38 5.48
N GLU A 63 10.57 6.66 5.82
CA GLU A 63 10.32 7.13 7.18
C GLU A 63 9.00 7.92 7.23
N GLU A 64 8.33 7.88 8.38
CA GLU A 64 7.15 8.69 8.59
C GLU A 64 7.52 10.18 8.64
N ASN A 65 6.87 10.98 7.80
CA ASN A 65 6.99 12.44 7.84
C ASN A 65 5.90 13.00 8.75
N LEU A 66 6.26 13.28 10.00
CA LEU A 66 5.37 13.84 11.03
C LEU A 66 5.17 15.36 10.91
N THR A 67 5.42 15.94 9.73
CA THR A 67 5.24 17.37 9.50
C THR A 67 3.80 17.65 9.07
N TYR A 68 3.02 18.24 9.97
CA TYR A 68 1.66 18.69 9.69
C TYR A 68 1.57 20.22 9.69
N THR A 69 0.89 20.80 8.71
CA THR A 69 0.70 22.25 8.57
C THR A 69 -0.56 22.77 9.28
N SER A 70 -1.41 21.87 9.80
CA SER A 70 -2.69 22.21 10.44
C SER A 70 -2.93 21.38 11.68
N ALA A 71 -3.23 22.05 12.79
CA ALA A 71 -3.61 21.42 14.05
C ALA A 71 -4.91 20.62 13.92
N ALA A 72 -5.83 21.08 13.07
CA ALA A 72 -7.07 20.35 12.79
C ALA A 72 -6.77 19.00 12.13
N ARG A 73 -5.80 18.95 11.21
CA ARG A 73 -5.35 17.69 10.60
C ARG A 73 -4.65 16.79 11.61
N ILE A 74 -3.79 17.32 12.47
CA ILE A 74 -3.14 16.55 13.56
C ILE A 74 -4.20 15.89 14.45
N ARG A 75 -5.19 16.65 14.92
CA ARG A 75 -6.30 16.08 15.72
C ARG A 75 -7.11 15.06 14.94
N GLN A 76 -7.36 15.28 13.66
CA GLN A 76 -8.10 14.34 12.83
C GLN A 76 -7.38 12.98 12.73
N VAL A 77 -6.05 12.99 12.64
CA VAL A 77 -5.23 11.76 12.60
C VAL A 77 -5.12 11.11 13.98
N TRP A 78 -5.00 11.90 15.06
CA TRP A 78 -4.88 11.38 16.43
C TRP A 78 -5.94 11.97 17.39
N PRO A 79 -7.23 11.64 17.20
CA PRO A 79 -8.30 12.21 18.02
C PRO A 79 -8.20 11.77 19.50
N SER A 80 -7.62 10.60 19.77
CA SER A 80 -7.37 10.11 21.13
C SER A 80 -6.15 10.75 21.82
N ARG A 81 -5.29 11.45 21.07
CA ARG A 81 -4.11 12.15 21.62
C ARG A 81 -4.34 13.63 21.82
N PHE A 82 -5.29 14.19 21.07
CA PHE A 82 -5.63 15.61 21.10
C PHE A 82 -7.14 15.79 21.26
N SER A 83 -7.57 16.16 22.47
CA SER A 83 -8.99 16.39 22.77
C SER A 83 -9.57 17.55 21.93
N THR A 84 -8.79 18.61 21.73
CA THR A 84 -9.17 19.81 20.97
C THR A 84 -8.15 20.15 19.88
N VAL A 85 -8.56 20.97 18.90
CA VAL A 85 -7.65 21.47 17.85
C VAL A 85 -6.56 22.33 18.48
N GLN A 86 -6.91 23.13 19.48
CA GLN A 86 -6.00 23.99 20.23
C GLN A 86 -4.90 23.18 20.93
N ALA A 87 -5.22 22.00 21.48
CA ALA A 87 -4.22 21.12 22.09
C ALA A 87 -3.18 20.60 21.08
N ALA A 88 -3.52 20.54 19.78
CA ALA A 88 -2.60 20.13 18.72
C ALA A 88 -1.78 21.29 18.13
N GLN A 89 -2.12 22.54 18.46
CA GLN A 89 -1.46 23.73 17.90
C GLN A 89 0.07 23.76 18.09
N PRO A 90 0.63 23.39 19.26
CA PRO A 90 2.08 23.41 19.48
C PRO A 90 2.88 22.43 18.59
N TYR A 91 2.20 21.49 17.93
CA TYR A 91 2.82 20.41 17.15
C TYR A 91 2.82 20.69 15.64
N VAL A 92 2.21 21.79 15.20
CA VAL A 92 2.21 22.21 13.80
C VAL A 92 3.64 22.54 13.36
N ARG A 93 4.08 21.92 12.26
CA ARG A 93 5.46 22.02 11.73
C ARG A 93 6.55 21.67 12.76
N ASN A 94 6.19 20.87 13.78
CA ASN A 94 7.13 20.42 14.81
C ASN A 94 7.09 18.88 14.93
N PRO A 95 7.72 18.16 13.97
CA PRO A 95 7.58 16.72 13.85
C PRO A 95 8.17 15.96 15.05
N GLN A 96 9.29 16.44 15.63
CA GLN A 96 9.89 15.81 16.81
C GLN A 96 8.98 15.91 18.03
N ALA A 97 8.44 17.09 18.33
CA ALA A 97 7.50 17.24 19.45
C ALA A 97 6.24 16.38 19.22
N LEU A 98 5.76 16.31 17.97
CA LEU A 98 4.60 15.49 17.63
C LEU A 98 4.87 14.00 17.85
N ALA A 99 6.01 13.50 17.40
CA ALA A 99 6.43 12.11 17.60
C ALA A 99 6.50 11.76 19.08
N ASN A 100 7.15 12.62 19.87
CA ASN A 100 7.27 12.44 21.32
C ASN A 100 5.89 12.45 22.00
N LYS A 101 4.95 13.27 21.56
CA LYS A 101 3.57 13.30 22.07
C LYS A 101 2.76 12.05 21.72
N VAL A 102 2.91 11.53 20.50
CA VAL A 102 2.11 10.42 19.99
C VAL A 102 2.64 9.07 20.47
N TYR A 103 3.97 8.92 20.55
CA TYR A 103 4.65 7.65 20.79
C TYR A 103 5.37 7.56 22.14
N GLY A 104 5.55 8.67 22.88
CA GLY A 104 6.19 8.64 24.20
C GLY A 104 5.40 7.82 25.23
N GLY A 105 6.13 7.12 26.12
CA GLY A 105 5.56 6.28 27.18
C GLY A 105 4.98 4.95 26.70
N ARG A 106 5.29 4.51 25.47
CA ARG A 106 4.69 3.33 24.83
C ARG A 106 5.75 2.54 24.04
N MET A 107 5.54 1.23 23.87
CA MET A 107 6.41 0.39 23.02
C MET A 107 7.90 0.51 23.38
N GLY A 108 8.19 0.62 24.68
CA GLY A 108 9.55 0.79 25.21
C GLY A 108 10.09 2.21 25.17
N ASN A 109 9.34 3.19 24.65
CA ASN A 109 9.77 4.59 24.59
C ASN A 109 9.67 5.25 25.98
N THR A 110 10.74 5.22 26.76
CA THR A 110 10.80 5.79 28.11
C THR A 110 11.62 7.08 28.18
N GLY A 111 12.51 7.32 27.21
CA GLY A 111 13.28 8.55 27.09
C GLY A 111 12.45 9.70 26.53
N ALA A 112 12.86 10.94 26.86
CA ALA A 112 12.15 12.16 26.46
C ALA A 112 12.00 12.32 24.95
N ASN A 113 12.95 11.78 24.17
CA ASN A 113 12.97 11.85 22.70
C ASN A 113 12.73 10.50 22.01
N ASP A 114 12.39 9.45 22.77
CA ASP A 114 12.27 8.11 22.20
C ASP A 114 11.15 8.03 21.14
N GLY A 115 10.09 8.84 21.28
CA GLY A 115 9.03 8.90 20.27
C GLY A 115 9.53 9.35 18.90
N TRP A 116 10.47 10.29 18.86
CA TRP A 116 11.13 10.73 17.62
C TRP A 116 12.22 9.77 17.16
N LEU A 117 13.06 9.29 18.08
CA LEU A 117 14.18 8.40 17.76
C LEU A 117 13.69 7.08 17.13
N TYR A 118 12.62 6.51 17.69
CA TYR A 118 12.03 5.24 17.27
C TYR A 118 10.71 5.43 16.50
N ARG A 119 10.58 6.54 15.76
CA ARG A 119 9.50 6.78 14.79
C ARG A 119 9.53 5.74 13.65
N GLY A 120 8.41 5.58 12.95
CA GLY A 120 8.20 4.62 11.86
C GLY A 120 9.25 4.69 10.76
N ARG A 121 9.92 3.56 10.49
CA ARG A 121 10.87 3.40 9.37
C ARG A 121 10.78 2.02 8.70
N GLY A 122 11.32 1.95 7.48
CA GLY A 122 11.49 0.71 6.70
C GLY A 122 10.27 0.37 5.85
N LEU A 123 10.30 -0.81 5.23
CA LEU A 123 9.27 -1.26 4.28
C LEU A 123 7.88 -1.50 4.90
N VAL A 124 7.81 -1.67 6.22
CA VAL A 124 6.58 -1.97 7.00
C VAL A 124 6.41 -1.03 8.20
N GLN A 125 7.17 0.08 8.25
CA GLN A 125 7.06 1.11 9.28
C GLN A 125 7.09 0.58 10.71
N ILE A 126 8.18 -0.08 11.11
CA ILE A 126 8.35 -0.47 12.52
C ILE A 126 8.47 0.77 13.41
N THR A 127 7.77 0.80 14.55
CA THR A 127 7.73 1.95 15.46
C THR A 127 7.89 1.50 16.91
N GLY A 128 8.62 2.28 17.70
CA GLY A 128 8.83 2.07 19.14
C GLY A 128 10.09 1.26 19.48
N LYS A 129 10.79 1.69 20.53
CA LYS A 129 12.09 1.15 20.98
C LYS A 129 12.12 -0.36 21.12
N ASP A 130 11.05 -0.96 21.66
CA ASP A 130 10.98 -2.42 21.82
C ASP A 130 10.99 -3.13 20.47
N ASN A 131 10.27 -2.59 19.48
CA ASN A 131 10.26 -3.16 18.15
C ASN A 131 11.61 -3.01 17.46
N TYR A 132 12.27 -1.86 17.59
CA TYR A 132 13.63 -1.69 17.10
C TYR A 132 14.62 -2.67 17.75
N LYS A 133 14.55 -2.86 19.08
CA LYS A 133 15.36 -3.83 19.80
C LYS A 133 15.16 -5.27 19.32
N LYS A 134 13.92 -5.68 18.99
CA LYS A 134 13.63 -7.02 18.42
C LYS A 134 14.41 -7.33 17.13
N TYR A 135 14.83 -6.30 16.39
CA TYR A 135 15.61 -6.42 15.16
C TYR A 135 17.08 -6.07 15.30
N GLY A 136 17.57 -5.85 16.53
CA GLY A 136 18.95 -5.49 16.82
C GLY A 136 19.27 -4.01 16.55
N LEU A 137 18.26 -3.15 16.49
CA LEU A 137 18.38 -1.74 16.10
C LEU A 137 18.13 -0.78 17.27
N GLY A 138 18.25 -1.26 18.50
CA GLY A 138 17.97 -0.47 19.71
C GLY A 138 18.81 0.81 19.80
N ASP A 139 20.06 0.75 19.38
CA ASP A 139 20.99 1.88 19.46
C ASP A 139 21.28 2.52 18.09
N ASN A 140 20.72 1.96 17.01
CA ASN A 140 20.86 2.47 15.65
C ASN A 140 19.53 2.33 14.87
N PRO A 141 18.50 3.14 15.19
CA PRO A 141 17.19 3.04 14.55
C PRO A 141 17.21 3.48 13.07
N ASP A 142 18.16 4.33 12.65
CA ASP A 142 18.22 4.81 11.27
C ASP A 142 18.64 3.70 10.29
N ALA A 143 19.34 2.65 10.75
CA ALA A 143 19.63 1.47 9.94
C ALA A 143 18.37 0.76 9.41
N ALA A 144 17.18 1.01 9.97
CA ALA A 144 15.92 0.52 9.38
C ALA A 144 15.60 1.13 8.00
N LEU A 145 16.33 2.16 7.57
CA LEU A 145 16.25 2.75 6.22
C LEU A 145 17.27 2.17 5.25
N GLU A 146 18.18 1.31 5.70
CA GLU A 146 19.08 0.58 4.81
C GLU A 146 18.33 -0.59 4.16
N ASP A 147 18.48 -0.77 2.84
CA ASP A 147 17.72 -1.77 2.07
C ASP A 147 17.85 -3.19 2.64
N SER A 148 19.07 -3.64 2.95
CA SER A 148 19.33 -4.99 3.49
C SER A 148 18.64 -5.20 4.85
N THR A 149 18.68 -4.18 5.71
CA THR A 149 18.05 -4.20 7.03
C THR A 149 16.52 -4.16 6.91
N ALA A 150 15.98 -3.29 6.04
CA ALA A 150 14.54 -3.15 5.83
C ALA A 150 13.92 -4.43 5.23
N VAL A 151 14.59 -5.03 4.25
CA VAL A 151 14.21 -6.33 3.67
C VAL A 151 14.28 -7.42 4.74
N ARG A 152 15.35 -7.49 5.54
CA ARG A 152 15.43 -8.45 6.65
C ARG A 152 14.28 -8.30 7.64
N ILE A 153 13.93 -7.07 8.05
CA ILE A 153 12.80 -6.79 8.95
C ILE A 153 11.49 -7.33 8.37
N LEU A 154 11.22 -7.02 7.09
CA LEU A 154 10.03 -7.46 6.36
C LEU A 154 9.90 -8.98 6.41
N PHE A 155 10.93 -9.70 5.96
CA PHE A 155 10.89 -11.16 5.89
C PHE A 155 10.88 -11.82 7.28
N ASP A 156 11.72 -11.37 8.21
CA ASP A 156 11.75 -11.92 9.57
C ASP A 156 10.42 -11.74 10.28
N GLY A 157 9.76 -10.60 10.06
CA GLY A 157 8.44 -10.32 10.63
C GLY A 157 7.35 -11.20 10.05
N MET A 158 7.31 -11.37 8.72
CA MET A 158 6.25 -12.14 8.06
C MET A 158 6.43 -13.66 8.19
N ILE A 159 7.66 -14.16 8.20
CA ILE A 159 7.94 -15.61 8.32
C ILE A 159 7.79 -16.07 9.77
N ASN A 160 8.39 -15.33 10.71
CA ASN A 160 8.47 -15.76 12.11
C ASN A 160 7.37 -15.16 12.99
N GLY A 161 6.52 -14.29 12.42
CA GLY A 161 5.44 -13.63 13.15
C GLY A 161 5.92 -12.58 14.15
N LYS A 162 7.07 -11.92 13.91
CA LYS A 162 7.62 -10.93 14.85
C LYS A 162 6.80 -9.63 14.94
N PHE A 163 5.87 -9.40 14.00
CA PHE A 163 4.95 -8.26 14.03
C PHE A 163 3.78 -8.50 14.99
N THR A 164 2.88 -9.43 14.64
CA THR A 164 1.63 -9.69 15.38
C THR A 164 1.51 -11.11 15.94
N GLY A 165 2.51 -11.97 15.72
CA GLY A 165 2.47 -13.40 16.00
C GLY A 165 1.98 -14.26 14.83
N LYS A 166 1.31 -13.66 13.84
CA LYS A 166 0.81 -14.35 12.64
C LYS A 166 1.90 -14.48 11.57
N ARG A 167 1.91 -15.59 10.85
CA ARG A 167 2.97 -16.00 9.92
C ARG A 167 2.43 -16.21 8.52
N LEU A 168 3.28 -16.08 7.50
CA LEU A 168 2.94 -16.45 6.12
C LEU A 168 2.40 -17.89 6.03
N ALA A 169 3.02 -18.83 6.73
CA ALA A 169 2.60 -20.23 6.74
C ALA A 169 1.19 -20.46 7.34
N ASP A 170 0.64 -19.51 8.10
CA ASP A 170 -0.72 -19.59 8.62
C ASP A 170 -1.79 -19.35 7.53
N TYR A 171 -1.40 -18.75 6.39
CA TYR A 171 -2.33 -18.31 5.33
C TYR A 171 -2.01 -18.86 3.94
N PHE A 172 -0.80 -19.39 3.73
CA PHE A 172 -0.33 -19.89 2.46
C PHE A 172 0.31 -21.28 2.63
N GLY A 173 -0.29 -22.30 2.00
CA GLY A 173 0.22 -23.68 2.02
C GLY A 173 -0.88 -24.72 1.79
N ALA A 174 -0.49 -25.95 1.45
CA ALA A 174 -1.39 -27.11 1.27
C ALA A 174 -2.57 -26.87 0.30
N GLY A 175 -2.34 -26.13 -0.79
CA GLY A 175 -3.38 -25.80 -1.78
C GLY A 175 -4.33 -24.69 -1.34
N ASN A 176 -4.08 -24.04 -0.20
CA ASN A 176 -4.85 -22.91 0.29
C ASN A 176 -4.03 -21.61 0.22
N ALA A 177 -4.67 -20.53 -0.23
CA ALA A 177 -4.12 -19.18 -0.22
C ALA A 177 -5.18 -18.21 0.28
N ASN A 178 -4.93 -17.58 1.43
CA ASN A 178 -5.81 -16.58 2.04
C ASN A 178 -5.12 -15.21 2.16
N PRO A 179 -4.95 -14.47 1.04
CA PRO A 179 -4.26 -13.19 1.06
C PRO A 179 -5.02 -12.09 1.81
N GLU A 180 -6.35 -12.20 1.94
CA GLU A 180 -7.13 -11.24 2.74
C GLU A 180 -6.88 -11.44 4.23
N GLY A 181 -6.94 -12.69 4.72
CA GLY A 181 -6.63 -13.02 6.10
C GLY A 181 -5.17 -12.75 6.47
N ALA A 182 -4.25 -12.90 5.52
CA ALA A 182 -2.84 -12.62 5.72
C ALA A 182 -2.54 -11.17 6.11
N ARG A 183 -3.50 -10.24 5.97
CA ARG A 183 -3.32 -8.86 6.42
C ARG A 183 -3.03 -8.76 7.92
N ALA A 184 -3.51 -9.75 8.69
CA ALA A 184 -3.30 -9.83 10.12
C ALA A 184 -1.82 -10.04 10.51
N ILE A 185 -0.96 -10.44 9.56
CA ILE A 185 0.50 -10.50 9.76
C ILE A 185 1.07 -9.13 10.11
N VAL A 186 0.58 -8.05 9.49
CA VAL A 186 1.15 -6.70 9.65
C VAL A 186 0.21 -5.78 10.42
N ASN A 187 -1.07 -5.68 10.02
CA ASN A 187 -1.95 -4.66 10.59
C ASN A 187 -3.45 -5.06 10.50
N GLY A 188 -3.84 -6.08 11.27
CA GLY A 188 -5.24 -6.49 11.40
C GLY A 188 -5.90 -6.83 10.06
N THR A 189 -7.04 -6.22 9.73
CA THR A 189 -7.77 -6.48 8.47
C THR A 189 -7.94 -5.23 7.60
N ASP A 190 -7.34 -4.10 7.96
CA ASP A 190 -7.49 -2.87 7.18
C ASP A 190 -6.85 -3.01 5.79
N LYS A 191 -7.57 -2.58 4.76
CA LYS A 191 -7.21 -2.69 3.34
C LYS A 191 -6.93 -4.12 2.85
N ALA A 192 -7.40 -5.15 3.55
CA ALA A 192 -7.15 -6.56 3.21
C ALA A 192 -7.46 -6.89 1.74
N SER A 193 -8.66 -6.56 1.25
CA SER A 193 -9.05 -6.84 -0.14
C SER A 193 -8.21 -6.09 -1.18
N LEU A 194 -7.77 -4.86 -0.87
CA LEU A 194 -6.88 -4.08 -1.75
C LEU A 194 -5.51 -4.75 -1.87
N ILE A 195 -4.93 -5.15 -0.73
CA ILE A 195 -3.62 -5.82 -0.69
C ILE A 195 -3.71 -7.19 -1.35
N ALA A 196 -4.81 -7.91 -1.18
CA ALA A 196 -5.08 -9.14 -1.91
C ALA A 196 -5.16 -8.93 -3.43
N GLY A 197 -5.63 -7.76 -3.88
CA GLY A 197 -5.54 -7.34 -5.29
C GLY A 197 -4.10 -7.22 -5.78
N TYR A 198 -3.22 -6.54 -5.03
CA TYR A 198 -1.80 -6.45 -5.36
C TYR A 198 -1.12 -7.82 -5.35
N TYR A 199 -1.46 -8.67 -4.38
CA TYR A 199 -0.97 -10.05 -4.29
C TYR A 199 -1.25 -10.84 -5.57
N ARG A 200 -2.48 -10.79 -6.11
CA ARG A 200 -2.83 -11.50 -7.34
C ARG A 200 -1.96 -11.04 -8.53
N ASN A 201 -1.79 -9.73 -8.69
CA ASN A 201 -0.93 -9.20 -9.76
C ASN A 201 0.55 -9.63 -9.64
N PHE A 202 1.08 -9.64 -8.41
CA PHE A 202 2.44 -10.12 -8.18
C PHE A 202 2.57 -11.64 -8.38
N LEU A 203 1.57 -12.42 -7.96
CA LEU A 203 1.56 -13.87 -8.19
C LEU A 203 1.55 -14.18 -9.68
N ASP A 204 0.70 -13.51 -10.46
CA ASP A 204 0.66 -13.66 -11.92
C ASP A 204 2.02 -13.33 -12.55
N SER A 205 2.70 -12.29 -12.05
CA SER A 205 4.03 -11.89 -12.50
C SER A 205 5.10 -12.94 -12.17
N LEU A 206 5.04 -13.57 -10.99
CA LEU A 206 5.95 -14.66 -10.58
C LEU A 206 5.73 -15.91 -11.43
N VAL A 207 4.46 -16.31 -11.61
CA VAL A 207 4.07 -17.50 -12.40
C VAL A 207 4.51 -17.32 -13.85
N ALA A 208 4.23 -16.17 -14.48
CA ALA A 208 4.66 -15.89 -15.84
C ALA A 208 6.19 -15.96 -16.01
N ALA A 209 6.92 -15.44 -15.03
CA ALA A 209 8.38 -15.45 -15.02
C ALA A 209 8.99 -16.84 -14.78
N ARG A 210 8.29 -17.74 -14.08
CA ARG A 210 8.69 -19.13 -13.85
C ARG A 210 8.40 -20.01 -15.06
N GLU A 211 7.23 -19.85 -15.67
CA GLU A 211 6.78 -20.62 -16.84
C GLU A 211 7.39 -20.13 -18.16
N MET A 212 8.25 -19.11 -18.12
CA MET A 212 8.82 -18.44 -19.30
C MET A 212 7.76 -18.02 -20.33
N LYS A 213 6.53 -17.71 -19.88
CA LYS A 213 5.48 -17.19 -20.77
C LYS A 213 6.00 -15.90 -21.39
N PRO A 214 6.19 -15.83 -22.72
CA PRO A 214 6.63 -14.59 -23.35
C PRO A 214 5.57 -13.55 -23.05
N ALA A 215 6.00 -12.38 -22.57
CA ALA A 215 5.10 -11.25 -22.45
C ALA A 215 4.61 -10.95 -23.87
N ILE A 216 3.35 -11.27 -24.17
CA ILE A 216 2.74 -10.86 -25.43
C ILE A 216 2.73 -9.34 -25.37
N ALA A 217 3.56 -8.71 -26.19
CA ALA A 217 3.40 -7.31 -26.53
C ALA A 217 2.07 -7.26 -27.29
N GLU A 218 0.96 -7.00 -26.61
CA GLU A 218 -0.21 -6.52 -27.33
C GLU A 218 0.21 -5.19 -27.94
N ASP A 219 0.16 -5.11 -29.27
CA ASP A 219 0.35 -3.86 -29.98
C ASP A 219 -0.54 -2.81 -29.33
N ALA A 220 0.05 -1.67 -28.96
CA ALA A 220 -0.69 -0.56 -28.41
C ALA A 220 -1.76 -0.15 -29.43
N LYS A 221 -3.03 -0.43 -29.11
CA LYS A 221 -4.15 0.06 -29.90
C LYS A 221 -4.23 1.59 -29.69
N PRO A 222 -4.30 2.41 -30.76
CA PRO A 222 -4.40 3.86 -30.62
C PRO A 222 -5.58 4.26 -29.74
N ASP A 223 -5.38 5.26 -28.88
CA ASP A 223 -6.34 5.77 -27.88
C ASP A 223 -7.56 6.52 -28.49
N ASP A 224 -7.82 6.38 -29.79
CA ASP A 224 -8.75 7.25 -30.53
C ASP A 224 -10.21 6.77 -30.52
N VAL A 225 -10.58 5.79 -29.68
CA VAL A 225 -12.00 5.41 -29.53
C VAL A 225 -12.66 6.45 -28.63
N PRO A 226 -13.66 7.23 -29.12
CA PRO A 226 -14.34 8.23 -28.30
C PRO A 226 -14.89 7.57 -27.03
N LEU A 227 -14.70 8.21 -25.86
CA LEU A 227 -15.01 7.64 -24.55
C LEU A 227 -16.40 7.00 -24.45
N LEU A 228 -17.41 7.57 -25.12
CA LEU A 228 -18.80 7.10 -25.14
C LEU A 228 -19.03 5.80 -25.91
N GLU A 229 -18.12 5.44 -26.82
CA GLU A 229 -18.21 4.22 -27.62
C GLU A 229 -17.47 3.05 -26.98
N SER A 230 -16.73 3.29 -25.90
CA SER A 230 -16.03 2.24 -25.19
C SER A 230 -17.04 1.24 -24.57
N PRO A 231 -16.86 -0.07 -24.75
CA PRO A 231 -17.73 -1.09 -24.15
C PRO A 231 -17.87 -0.94 -22.63
N ALA A 232 -16.81 -0.49 -21.96
CA ALA A 232 -16.79 -0.23 -20.52
C ALA A 232 -17.67 0.97 -20.12
N VAL A 233 -17.71 2.03 -20.93
CA VAL A 233 -18.56 3.21 -20.69
C VAL A 233 -20.02 2.90 -21.02
N LYS A 234 -20.31 2.13 -22.09
CA LYS A 234 -21.66 1.63 -22.37
C LYS A 234 -22.18 0.72 -21.25
N LEU A 235 -21.32 -0.11 -20.65
CA LEU A 235 -21.67 -0.95 -19.51
C LEU A 235 -21.97 -0.11 -18.25
N MET A 236 -21.23 0.98 -18.02
CA MET A 236 -21.50 1.91 -16.91
C MET A 236 -22.76 2.77 -17.11
N LEU A 237 -23.12 3.10 -18.35
CA LEU A 237 -24.33 3.87 -18.65
C LEU A 237 -25.61 3.02 -18.58
N THR A 238 -25.50 1.70 -18.71
CA THR A 238 -26.65 0.77 -18.72
C THR A 238 -26.85 0.04 -17.38
N GLY A 239 -25.81 -0.09 -16.56
CA GLY A 239 -25.90 -0.65 -15.22
C GLY A 239 -26.27 0.38 -14.15
N GLY A 240 -27.51 0.34 -13.65
CA GLY A 240 -27.90 1.10 -12.47
C GLY A 240 -26.96 0.86 -11.28
N ALA A 241 -26.80 1.88 -10.43
CA ALA A 241 -25.74 2.05 -9.41
C ALA A 241 -25.44 0.87 -8.45
N GLY A 242 -26.27 -0.18 -8.41
CA GLY A 242 -26.12 -1.32 -7.49
C GLY A 242 -25.19 -2.45 -7.96
N THR A 243 -24.95 -2.61 -9.27
CA THR A 243 -24.15 -3.71 -9.84
C THR A 243 -22.70 -3.34 -10.16
N MET A 244 -22.28 -2.12 -9.81
CA MET A 244 -21.00 -1.51 -10.22
C MET A 244 -19.75 -2.18 -9.62
N ALA A 245 -19.81 -2.81 -8.45
CA ALA A 245 -18.59 -3.25 -7.76
C ALA A 245 -18.07 -4.64 -8.20
N THR A 246 -18.96 -5.53 -8.66
CA THR A 246 -18.64 -6.95 -8.89
C THR A 246 -18.33 -7.28 -10.36
N SER A 247 -18.89 -6.55 -11.33
CA SER A 247 -18.67 -6.80 -12.76
C SER A 247 -17.41 -6.12 -13.33
N LEU A 248 -16.89 -5.07 -12.69
CA LEU A 248 -15.69 -4.34 -13.13
C LEU A 248 -14.38 -5.12 -12.94
N ILE A 249 -14.38 -6.17 -12.12
CA ILE A 249 -13.18 -6.98 -11.85
C ILE A 249 -12.93 -7.99 -12.98
N GLY A 250 -13.94 -8.34 -13.78
CA GLY A 250 -13.88 -9.42 -14.76
C GLY A 250 -13.71 -9.03 -16.23
N ALA A 251 -13.79 -7.74 -16.61
CA ALA A 251 -13.98 -7.36 -18.03
C ALA A 251 -13.18 -6.14 -18.49
N VAL A 252 -11.92 -5.99 -18.07
CA VAL A 252 -11.11 -4.86 -18.54
C VAL A 252 -9.77 -5.31 -19.12
N ALA A 253 -9.74 -5.51 -20.44
CA ALA A 253 -8.52 -5.68 -21.22
C ALA A 253 -7.76 -4.36 -21.46
N ASN A 254 -8.25 -3.23 -20.90
CA ASN A 254 -7.65 -1.91 -21.08
C ASN A 254 -7.44 -1.18 -19.72
N PRO A 255 -6.20 -0.99 -19.27
CA PRO A 255 -5.86 -0.31 -18.01
C PRO A 255 -6.43 1.12 -17.87
N TRP A 256 -6.66 1.83 -18.98
CA TRP A 256 -7.17 3.20 -18.98
C TRP A 256 -8.65 3.30 -18.60
N ALA A 257 -9.44 2.27 -18.89
CA ALA A 257 -10.83 2.23 -18.48
C ALA A 257 -10.95 2.15 -16.95
N PHE A 258 -10.05 1.45 -16.27
CA PHE A 258 -10.05 1.34 -14.80
C PHE A 258 -9.64 2.65 -14.11
N ALA A 259 -8.62 3.33 -14.62
CA ALA A 259 -8.20 4.65 -14.12
C ALA A 259 -9.30 5.71 -14.32
N THR A 260 -9.98 5.67 -15.46
CA THR A 260 -11.11 6.56 -15.76
C THR A 260 -12.31 6.27 -14.84
N VAL A 261 -12.65 5.00 -14.60
CA VAL A 261 -13.72 4.62 -13.65
C VAL A 261 -13.36 5.06 -12.23
N ALA A 262 -12.12 4.85 -11.79
CA ALA A 262 -11.65 5.27 -10.48
C ALA A 262 -11.71 6.80 -10.32
N LEU A 263 -11.31 7.56 -11.35
CA LEU A 263 -11.41 9.02 -11.37
C LEU A 263 -12.87 9.50 -11.35
N LEU A 264 -13.76 8.86 -12.11
CA LEU A 264 -15.19 9.17 -12.11
C LEU A 264 -15.87 8.85 -10.78
N LEU A 265 -15.49 7.76 -10.12
CA LEU A 265 -15.99 7.41 -8.78
C LEU A 265 -15.46 8.38 -7.71
N VAL A 266 -14.22 8.84 -7.82
CA VAL A 266 -13.64 9.87 -6.94
C VAL A 266 -14.31 11.22 -7.19
N ALA A 267 -14.55 11.60 -8.45
CA ALA A 267 -15.22 12.84 -8.80
C ALA A 267 -16.70 12.83 -8.37
N ALA A 268 -17.41 11.72 -8.56
CA ALA A 268 -18.78 11.53 -8.09
C ALA A 268 -18.85 11.53 -6.56
N GLY A 269 -17.91 10.87 -5.88
CA GLY A 269 -17.80 10.90 -4.42
C GLY A 269 -17.47 12.30 -3.87
N ALA A 270 -16.58 13.03 -4.54
CA ALA A 270 -16.25 14.42 -4.19
C ALA A 270 -17.42 15.36 -4.45
N GLY A 271 -18.11 15.23 -5.58
CA GLY A 271 -19.32 16.00 -5.91
C GLY A 271 -20.45 15.75 -4.91
N PHE A 272 -20.69 14.48 -4.57
CA PHE A 272 -21.67 14.10 -3.56
C PHE A 272 -21.32 14.64 -2.17
N TRP A 273 -20.04 14.60 -1.79
CA TRP A 273 -19.55 15.17 -0.54
C TRP A 273 -19.67 16.71 -0.52
N LEU A 274 -19.35 17.39 -1.61
CA LEU A 274 -19.48 18.84 -1.74
C LEU A 274 -20.95 19.29 -1.68
N TRP A 275 -21.86 18.53 -2.27
CA TRP A 275 -23.30 18.77 -2.16
C TRP A 275 -23.83 18.52 -0.74
N LYS A 276 -23.50 17.37 -0.13
CA LYS A 276 -23.92 17.05 1.25
C LYS A 276 -23.35 18.01 2.30
N SER A 277 -22.15 18.55 2.04
CA SER A 277 -21.51 19.53 2.94
C SER A 277 -21.98 20.97 2.71
N GLY A 278 -22.93 21.20 1.80
CA GLY A 278 -23.48 22.53 1.50
C GLY A 278 -22.48 23.46 0.79
N ARG A 279 -21.38 22.93 0.26
CA ARG A 279 -20.34 23.69 -0.44
C ARG A 279 -20.69 23.94 -1.92
N ILE A 280 -21.69 23.22 -2.43
CA ILE A 280 -22.30 23.44 -3.75
C ILE A 280 -23.82 23.41 -3.56
N GLU A 281 -24.49 24.51 -3.92
CA GLU A 281 -25.95 24.54 -4.07
C GLU A 281 -26.32 24.46 -5.55
N LEU A 282 -27.16 23.49 -5.90
CA LEU A 282 -27.73 23.40 -7.24
C LEU A 282 -28.93 24.33 -7.34
N LYS A 283 -28.74 25.52 -7.94
CA LYS A 283 -29.86 26.38 -8.30
C LYS A 283 -30.61 25.76 -9.47
N ARG A 284 -31.85 25.31 -9.25
CA ARG A 284 -32.75 24.95 -10.35
C ARG A 284 -33.08 26.21 -11.12
N VAL A 285 -32.67 26.27 -12.39
CA VAL A 285 -33.25 27.21 -13.33
C VAL A 285 -34.62 26.65 -13.70
N VAL A 286 -35.68 27.32 -13.26
CA VAL A 286 -37.04 27.03 -13.71
C VAL A 286 -37.16 27.66 -15.10
N ALA A 287 -37.41 26.83 -16.11
CA ALA A 287 -37.89 27.28 -17.41
C ALA A 287 -39.41 27.41 -17.36
#